data_AF-A0A060H904-F1
#
_entry.id   AF-A0A060H904-F1
#
_cell.length_a   1.000
_cell.length_b   1.000
_cell.length_c   1.000
_cell.angle_alpha   90.00
_cell.angle_beta   90.00
_cell.angle_gamma   90.00
#
_symmetry.space_group_name_H-M   'P 1'
#
loop_
_entity.id
_entity.type
_entity.pdbx_description
1 polymer ?
#
loop_
_entity_poly.entity_id
_entity_poly.type
_entity_poly.pdbx_seq_one_letter_code
_entity_poly.pdbx_strand_id
1 'polypeptide(L)'
;MHIDPVRHPSHIASAPTHLPVPSKLAQHRDLPRNTLFDTVIKHHKLTYHIDFPAILRATRAALNLTQKQLAKRLGVCFTTVNRWESGGNTPQHTAQQTILALAQEAGGPRDRKPPASRSRRASDAAAHGASGDGHAHNQADGADAVGCRLLDPRRKGRSQVQGLPAALTLLFLKRLSDVFDDEITRLAEEYGDCATALEIAESDHSLLRFYLPPQARWAVISGRKSFNWPLDEDDRPTAPRDIGEHLTKDSRAVVKQNPTLSGVIDIVDFAVERNSERDINPAKLRGVVETFSDPRYRLGLAHVQPDFLGRAYAYLLRKFTEGSGQSAGEFFTPTKAGFLMAHILRPKSGDACHDYACDSGGLLIKLQIVCPRT
;
A
#
# COMPACT_ATOMS: atom_id res chain seq x y z
N MET A 1 -33.18 -6.00 -36.30
CA MET A 1 -34.62 -5.69 -36.45
C MET A 1 -35.21 -5.80 -35.06
N HIS A 2 -35.60 -4.75 -34.34
CA HIS A 2 -36.42 -3.59 -34.72
C HIS A 2 -35.92 -2.32 -34.01
N ILE A 3 -36.22 -1.18 -34.62
CA ILE A 3 -35.72 0.19 -34.42
C ILE A 3 -36.89 1.04 -33.87
N ASP A 4 -36.70 1.70 -32.70
CA ASP A 4 -36.91 3.14 -32.44
C ASP A 4 -38.35 3.76 -32.47
N PRO A 5 -38.59 5.08 -32.17
CA PRO A 5 -38.32 5.86 -30.94
C PRO A 5 -39.44 6.90 -30.56
N VAL A 6 -39.09 7.84 -29.64
CA VAL A 6 -39.53 9.26 -29.48
C VAL A 6 -40.67 9.61 -28.49
N ARG A 7 -40.36 10.40 -27.43
CA ARG A 7 -40.77 11.83 -27.26
C ARG A 7 -40.37 12.45 -25.90
N HIS A 8 -39.54 13.49 -25.96
CA HIS A 8 -39.56 14.66 -25.06
C HIS A 8 -40.69 15.63 -25.48
N PRO A 9 -41.12 16.54 -24.59
CA PRO A 9 -40.68 17.93 -24.77
C PRO A 9 -40.36 18.72 -23.47
N SER A 10 -39.55 19.74 -23.69
CA SER A 10 -39.08 20.85 -22.84
C SER A 10 -40.11 21.96 -22.58
N HIS A 11 -39.99 22.72 -21.49
CA HIS A 11 -40.17 24.20 -21.36
C HIS A 11 -39.73 24.64 -19.94
N ILE A 12 -38.62 25.38 -19.78
CA ILE A 12 -38.45 26.86 -19.67
C ILE A 12 -39.17 27.50 -18.47
N ALA A 13 -38.41 28.04 -17.50
CA ALA A 13 -38.55 29.39 -16.94
C ALA A 13 -37.40 29.73 -15.97
N SER A 14 -36.87 30.95 -16.09
CA SER A 14 -35.73 31.50 -15.36
C SER A 14 -36.15 32.69 -14.45
N ALA A 15 -35.39 32.85 -13.36
CA ALA A 15 -34.97 34.13 -12.72
C ALA A 15 -35.90 34.80 -11.65
N PRO A 16 -35.41 35.83 -10.90
CA PRO A 16 -34.88 35.72 -9.52
C PRO A 16 -35.49 36.77 -8.55
N THR A 17 -35.13 36.82 -7.25
CA THR A 17 -34.67 38.03 -6.48
C THR A 17 -34.67 37.92 -4.93
N HIS A 18 -33.61 38.49 -4.33
CA HIS A 18 -33.48 39.25 -3.06
C HIS A 18 -33.72 38.67 -1.64
N LEU A 19 -32.62 38.78 -0.85
CA LEU A 19 -32.50 38.81 0.63
C LEU A 19 -33.14 40.08 1.24
N PRO A 20 -33.46 40.09 2.55
CA PRO A 20 -32.52 40.62 3.56
C PRO A 20 -32.52 39.91 4.94
N VAL A 21 -31.39 40.05 5.65
CA VAL A 21 -31.17 39.75 7.08
C VAL A 21 -31.47 41.00 7.92
N PRO A 22 -31.90 40.85 9.19
CA PRO A 22 -31.35 41.73 10.22
C PRO A 22 -30.93 41.03 11.52
N SER A 23 -29.93 41.66 12.13
CA SER A 23 -29.18 41.29 13.33
C SER A 23 -29.76 41.87 14.64
N LYS A 24 -29.29 41.30 15.78
CA LYS A 24 -28.81 41.93 17.03
C LYS A 24 -29.58 41.69 18.36
N LEU A 25 -28.78 41.23 19.34
CA LEU A 25 -28.55 41.72 20.72
C LEU A 25 -29.35 41.20 21.96
N ALA A 26 -28.55 41.03 23.03
CA ALA A 26 -28.80 41.22 24.48
C ALA A 26 -28.94 39.92 25.32
N GLN A 27 -27.95 39.52 26.14
CA GLN A 27 -27.49 40.01 27.48
C GLN A 27 -28.21 39.34 28.67
N HIS A 28 -27.45 38.77 29.65
CA HIS A 28 -27.63 38.89 31.12
C HIS A 28 -26.60 38.01 31.90
N ARG A 29 -25.71 38.61 32.72
CA ARG A 29 -25.65 38.73 34.22
C ARG A 29 -25.07 37.52 34.99
N ASP A 30 -23.87 37.63 35.60
CA ASP A 30 -23.50 38.05 37.01
C ASP A 30 -23.53 36.86 38.01
N LEU A 31 -22.42 36.36 38.62
CA LEU A 31 -21.73 36.80 39.86
C LEU A 31 -20.48 35.88 40.20
N PRO A 32 -19.61 36.20 41.19
CA PRO A 32 -18.14 36.02 41.14
C PRO A 32 -17.53 35.02 42.17
N ARG A 33 -16.23 34.70 42.04
CA ARG A 33 -15.26 34.58 43.18
C ARG A 33 -13.79 34.33 42.76
N ASN A 34 -12.91 35.09 43.42
CA ASN A 34 -11.51 34.83 43.81
C ASN A 34 -10.35 34.95 42.78
N THR A 35 -9.90 36.21 42.61
CA THR A 35 -8.57 36.73 42.97
C THR A 35 -7.37 35.76 42.92
N LEU A 36 -6.70 35.75 41.77
CA LEU A 36 -5.23 35.65 41.57
C LEU A 36 -4.85 35.56 40.08
N PHE A 37 -5.81 35.64 39.16
CA PHE A 37 -5.59 35.56 37.71
C PHE A 37 -5.62 36.91 36.96
N ASP A 38 -6.07 38.00 37.59
CA ASP A 38 -6.40 39.25 36.88
C ASP A 38 -5.28 40.29 36.76
N THR A 39 -4.07 40.03 37.25
CA THR A 39 -2.97 41.03 37.18
C THR A 39 -2.02 40.81 35.99
N VAL A 40 -2.19 39.78 35.16
CA VAL A 40 -1.21 39.46 34.09
C VAL A 40 -1.76 39.53 32.66
N ILE A 41 -3.07 39.75 32.43
CA ILE A 41 -3.60 39.89 31.06
C ILE A 41 -4.22 41.28 30.83
N LYS A 42 -3.35 42.28 30.84
CA LYS A 42 -3.48 43.45 29.96
C LYS A 42 -2.12 43.66 29.30
N HIS A 43 -2.11 43.60 27.97
CA HIS A 43 -0.97 43.73 27.05
C HIS A 43 -0.10 42.47 26.83
N HIS A 44 -0.52 41.62 25.89
CA HIS A 44 0.25 41.18 24.70
C HIS A 44 -0.39 39.94 24.07
N LYS A 45 -0.75 40.03 22.78
CA LYS A 45 -0.98 38.85 21.94
C LYS A 45 0.35 38.12 21.77
N LEU A 46 0.57 37.06 22.54
CA LEU A 46 1.60 36.06 22.33
C LEU A 46 0.93 34.69 22.42
N THR A 47 0.68 34.06 21.27
CA THR A 47 0.25 32.66 21.19
C THR A 47 1.37 31.76 21.72
N TYR A 48 1.25 31.31 22.97
CA TYR A 48 2.14 30.29 23.54
C TYR A 48 1.90 28.95 22.83
N HIS A 49 2.91 28.46 22.12
CA HIS A 49 2.88 27.14 21.50
C HIS A 49 3.20 26.08 22.56
N ILE A 50 2.24 25.21 22.88
CA ILE A 50 2.42 24.12 23.87
C ILE A 50 3.21 22.98 23.21
N ASP A 51 4.41 22.68 23.72
CA ASP A 51 5.27 21.57 23.25
C ASP A 51 4.90 20.25 23.95
N PHE A 52 3.93 19.54 23.38
CA PHE A 52 3.48 18.24 23.89
C PHE A 52 4.57 17.15 23.92
N PRO A 53 5.46 17.01 22.91
CA PRO A 53 6.60 16.10 22.99
C PRO A 53 7.49 16.34 24.23
N ALA A 54 7.80 17.61 24.54
CA ALA A 54 8.57 17.95 25.72
C ALA A 54 7.81 17.61 27.02
N ILE A 55 6.52 17.95 27.09
CA ILE A 55 5.67 17.68 28.25
C ILE A 55 5.55 16.18 28.52
N LEU A 56 5.36 15.36 27.48
CA LEU A 56 5.25 13.90 27.62
C LEU A 56 6.54 13.29 28.17
N ARG A 57 7.70 13.66 27.62
CA ARG A 57 9.01 13.17 28.09
C ARG A 57 9.29 13.61 29.53
N ALA A 58 8.95 14.85 29.88
CA ALA A 58 9.10 15.38 31.22
C ALA A 58 8.18 14.65 32.23
N THR A 59 6.90 14.47 31.87
CA THR A 59 5.91 13.75 32.70
C THR A 59 6.33 12.30 32.90
N ARG A 60 6.81 11.64 31.85
CA ARG A 60 7.32 10.26 31.91
C ARG A 60 8.52 10.13 32.85
N ALA A 61 9.45 11.08 32.77
CA ALA A 61 10.62 11.12 33.64
C ALA A 61 10.25 11.39 35.10
N ALA A 62 9.33 12.34 35.35
CA ALA A 62 8.87 12.70 36.69
C ALA A 62 8.13 11.56 37.40
N LEU A 63 7.34 10.77 36.65
CA LEU A 63 6.58 9.63 37.19
C LEU A 63 7.35 8.30 37.12
N ASN A 64 8.60 8.30 36.66
CA ASN A 64 9.43 7.11 36.43
C ASN A 64 8.73 6.00 35.62
N LEU A 65 8.01 6.40 34.56
CA LEU A 65 7.24 5.48 33.72
C LEU A 65 8.03 5.06 32.48
N THR A 66 7.84 3.82 32.04
CA THR A 66 8.15 3.44 30.66
C THR A 66 7.09 3.99 29.70
N GLN A 67 7.42 4.14 28.42
CA GLN A 67 6.45 4.58 27.40
C GLN A 67 5.22 3.64 27.33
N LYS A 68 5.39 2.33 27.59
CA LYS A 68 4.28 1.36 27.64
C LYS A 68 3.36 1.62 28.84
N GLN A 69 3.91 1.95 30.01
CA GLN A 69 3.12 2.28 31.20
C GLN A 69 2.41 3.63 31.05
N LEU A 70 3.08 4.62 30.45
CA LEU A 70 2.47 5.90 30.12
C LEU A 70 1.30 5.72 29.15
N ALA A 71 1.47 4.89 28.12
CA ALA A 71 0.40 4.57 27.17
C ALA A 71 -0.81 3.93 27.86
N LYS A 72 -0.58 2.96 28.76
CA LYS A 72 -1.64 2.35 29.57
C LYS A 72 -2.39 3.39 30.42
N ARG A 73 -1.69 4.37 30.99
CA ARG A 73 -2.29 5.43 31.83
C ARG A 73 -3.04 6.49 31.02
N LEU A 74 -2.61 6.73 29.78
CA LEU A 74 -3.28 7.62 28.82
C LEU A 74 -4.41 6.94 28.03
N GLY A 75 -4.65 5.63 28.24
CA GLY A 75 -5.68 4.88 27.52
C GLY A 75 -5.38 4.68 26.03
N VAL A 76 -4.11 4.75 25.63
CA VAL A 76 -3.67 4.64 24.23
C VAL A 76 -2.63 3.51 24.07
N CYS A 77 -2.36 3.09 22.84
CA CYS A 77 -1.32 2.10 22.58
C CYS A 77 0.09 2.72 22.65
N PHE A 78 1.10 1.89 22.94
CA PHE A 78 2.51 2.29 23.05
C PHE A 78 3.01 3.07 21.81
N THR A 79 2.59 2.65 20.62
CA THR A 79 3.02 3.27 19.37
C THR A 79 2.51 4.71 19.23
N THR A 80 1.37 5.05 19.83
CA THR A 80 0.83 6.41 19.87
C THR A 80 1.69 7.32 20.76
N VAL A 81 2.03 6.88 21.98
CA VAL A 81 2.93 7.63 22.87
C VAL A 81 4.32 7.80 22.26
N ASN A 82 4.86 6.75 21.62
CA ASN A 82 6.15 6.83 20.93
C ASN A 82 6.14 7.89 19.82
N ARG A 83 5.09 7.95 18.99
CA ARG A 83 4.95 8.96 17.94
C ARG A 83 4.82 10.39 18.50
N TRP A 84 4.08 10.55 19.60
CA TRP A 84 3.94 11.86 20.26
C TRP A 84 5.25 12.35 20.88
N GLU A 85 6.00 11.48 21.58
CA GLU A 85 7.31 11.84 22.14
C GLU A 85 8.36 12.11 21.05
N SER A 86 8.24 11.50 19.87
CA SER A 86 9.11 11.78 18.71
C SER A 86 8.72 13.01 17.90
N GLY A 87 7.62 13.70 18.25
CA GLY A 87 7.14 14.89 17.52
C GLY A 87 6.52 14.59 16.15
N GLY A 88 6.23 13.32 15.85
CA GLY A 88 5.67 12.90 14.57
C GLY A 88 4.17 13.19 14.41
N ASN A 89 3.46 13.42 15.51
CA ASN A 89 2.05 13.85 15.49
C ASN A 89 1.68 14.55 16.80
N THR A 90 0.75 15.51 16.75
CA THR A 90 0.25 16.19 17.96
C THR A 90 -0.92 15.38 18.56
N PRO A 91 -1.01 15.21 19.89
CA PRO A 91 -2.16 14.55 20.50
C PRO A 91 -3.46 15.24 20.12
N GLN A 92 -4.55 14.49 19.94
CA GLN A 92 -5.88 15.08 19.73
C GLN A 92 -6.35 15.81 21.00
N HIS A 93 -7.29 16.75 20.88
CA HIS A 93 -7.72 17.64 21.97
C HIS A 93 -8.09 16.91 23.27
N THR A 94 -8.80 15.77 23.19
CA THR A 94 -9.14 14.93 24.34
C THR A 94 -7.90 14.34 25.01
N ALA A 95 -6.95 13.83 24.22
CA ALA A 95 -5.67 13.33 24.73
C ALA A 95 -4.79 14.46 25.29
N GLN A 96 -4.83 15.66 24.71
CA GLN A 96 -4.12 16.83 25.23
C GLN A 96 -4.58 17.18 26.65
N GLN A 97 -5.89 17.15 26.92
CA GLN A 97 -6.44 17.40 28.25
C GLN A 97 -5.96 16.36 29.27
N THR A 98 -5.99 15.06 28.91
CA THR A 98 -5.48 13.99 29.77
C THR A 98 -3.98 14.09 30.03
N ILE A 99 -3.19 14.47 29.00
CA ILE A 99 -1.74 14.67 29.12
C ILE A 99 -1.44 15.84 30.05
N LEU A 100 -2.17 16.96 29.93
CA LEU A 100 -1.99 18.13 30.78
C LEU A 100 -2.40 17.84 32.23
N ALA A 101 -3.50 17.09 32.45
CA ALA A 101 -3.90 16.65 33.78
C ALA A 101 -2.85 15.72 34.41
N LEU A 102 -2.28 14.79 33.64
CA LEU A 102 -1.21 13.90 34.10
C LEU A 102 0.10 14.66 34.37
N ALA A 103 0.40 15.69 33.58
CA ALA A 103 1.56 16.56 33.79
C ALA A 103 1.43 17.43 35.05
N GLN A 104 0.19 17.84 35.38
CA GLN A 104 -0.12 18.53 36.64
C GLN A 104 0.04 17.58 37.85
N GLU A 105 -0.40 16.33 37.74
CA GLU A 105 -0.15 15.28 38.75
C GLU A 105 1.35 15.02 38.96
N ALA A 106 2.16 15.16 37.91
CA ALA A 106 3.60 14.94 37.93
C ALA A 106 4.45 16.14 38.43
N GLY A 107 3.82 17.27 38.77
CA GLY A 107 4.51 18.40 39.44
C GLY A 107 5.17 19.46 38.55
N GLY A 108 4.80 19.59 37.27
CA GLY A 108 5.25 20.67 36.38
C GLY A 108 6.74 20.61 35.97
N PRO A 109 7.13 21.25 34.85
CA PRO A 109 8.44 21.05 34.24
C PRO A 109 9.56 21.69 35.08
N ARG A 110 10.47 20.88 35.63
CA ARG A 110 11.75 21.33 36.16
C ARG A 110 12.84 21.19 35.10
N ASP A 111 13.46 22.30 34.73
CA ASP A 111 14.63 22.37 33.85
C ASP A 111 15.78 21.49 34.38
N ARG A 112 16.06 20.38 33.69
CA ARG A 112 17.36 19.70 33.81
C ARG A 112 17.84 19.25 32.43
N LYS A 113 18.99 19.81 32.04
CA LYS A 113 19.74 19.56 30.80
C LYS A 113 20.22 18.10 30.73
N PRO A 114 20.11 17.39 29.58
CA PRO A 114 20.56 15.99 29.49
C PRO A 114 22.08 15.89 29.27
N PRO A 115 22.77 14.87 29.82
CA PRO A 115 24.16 14.61 29.48
C PRO A 115 24.30 13.82 28.19
N ALA A 116 25.47 13.98 27.57
CA ALA A 116 25.84 13.52 26.24
C ALA A 116 25.87 12.00 26.06
N SER A 117 25.69 11.61 24.80
CA SER A 117 25.72 10.25 24.26
C SER A 117 27.02 9.49 24.58
N ARG A 118 26.87 8.21 24.93
CA ARG A 118 27.95 7.23 24.87
C ARG A 118 27.50 6.03 24.05
N SER A 119 28.24 5.75 22.98
CA SER A 119 28.15 4.51 22.23
C SER A 119 28.66 3.35 23.10
N ARG A 120 28.02 2.17 22.98
CA ARG A 120 28.67 0.89 23.27
C ARG A 120 28.17 -0.20 22.33
N ARG A 121 29.16 -0.99 21.90
CA ARG A 121 29.12 -2.15 21.02
C ARG A 121 28.39 -3.34 21.64
N ALA A 122 28.06 -4.27 20.73
CA ALA A 122 27.47 -5.59 20.91
C ALA A 122 28.18 -6.53 21.91
N SER A 123 27.40 -7.42 22.54
CA SER A 123 27.63 -8.88 22.53
C SER A 123 26.47 -9.63 23.20
N ASP A 124 26.03 -10.67 22.47
CA ASP A 124 25.67 -12.04 22.87
C ASP A 124 24.41 -12.43 23.66
N ALA A 125 23.68 -13.30 22.94
CA ALA A 125 23.06 -14.57 23.35
C ALA A 125 21.75 -14.56 24.16
N ALA A 126 20.67 -15.01 23.51
CA ALA A 126 20.07 -16.32 23.81
C ALA A 126 19.03 -16.70 22.75
N ALA A 127 19.25 -17.87 22.16
CA ALA A 127 18.32 -18.58 21.28
C ALA A 127 16.98 -18.84 21.99
N HIS A 128 15.86 -18.74 21.28
CA HIS A 128 14.67 -19.59 21.42
C HIS A 128 13.98 -19.64 20.04
N GLY A 129 13.80 -20.86 19.53
CA GLY A 129 13.30 -21.12 18.18
C GLY A 129 11.83 -20.75 17.98
N ALA A 130 11.54 -20.23 16.80
CA ALA A 130 10.21 -20.19 16.22
C ALA A 130 10.37 -20.31 14.70
N SER A 131 10.44 -21.55 14.22
CA SER A 131 10.35 -21.88 12.80
C SER A 131 8.93 -21.59 12.34
N GLY A 132 8.72 -20.49 11.60
CA GLY A 132 7.41 -20.15 11.04
C GLY A 132 7.30 -18.84 10.25
N ASP A 133 8.15 -17.83 10.50
CA ASP A 133 7.93 -16.46 9.98
C ASP A 133 8.79 -16.03 8.78
N GLY A 134 9.70 -16.88 8.29
CA GLY A 134 10.64 -16.50 7.21
C GLY A 134 9.99 -16.14 5.87
N HIS A 135 8.84 -16.74 5.54
CA HIS A 135 8.15 -16.48 4.27
C HIS A 135 7.34 -15.17 4.27
N ALA A 136 6.84 -14.73 5.43
CA ALA A 136 6.08 -13.48 5.53
C ALA A 136 7.01 -12.25 5.45
N HIS A 137 8.24 -12.38 5.96
CA HIS A 137 9.26 -11.33 5.92
C HIS A 137 9.69 -11.03 4.47
N ASN A 138 10.08 -12.06 3.71
CA ASN A 138 10.52 -11.90 2.31
C ASN A 138 9.44 -11.29 1.39
N GLN A 139 8.15 -11.57 1.65
CA GLN A 139 7.03 -11.05 0.86
C GLN A 139 6.79 -9.55 1.09
N ALA A 140 6.91 -9.10 2.34
CA ALA A 140 6.82 -7.68 2.67
C ALA A 140 8.06 -6.93 2.16
N ASP A 141 9.25 -7.53 2.25
CA ASP A 141 10.52 -6.92 1.83
C ASP A 141 10.57 -6.67 0.32
N GLY A 142 10.03 -7.57 -0.51
CA GLY A 142 9.94 -7.37 -1.96
C GLY A 142 8.98 -6.24 -2.34
N ALA A 143 7.78 -6.22 -1.74
CA ALA A 143 6.81 -5.15 -1.96
C ALA A 143 7.30 -3.80 -1.40
N ASP A 144 8.04 -3.79 -0.30
CA ASP A 144 8.69 -2.61 0.27
C ASP A 144 9.82 -2.09 -0.61
N ALA A 145 10.70 -2.96 -1.10
CA ALA A 145 11.77 -2.58 -2.02
C ALA A 145 11.24 -1.95 -3.31
N VAL A 146 10.08 -2.38 -3.79
CA VAL A 146 9.39 -1.83 -4.96
C VAL A 146 8.71 -0.52 -4.63
N GLY A 147 7.97 -0.49 -3.52
CA GLY A 147 7.37 0.72 -2.96
C GLY A 147 8.41 1.82 -2.84
N CYS A 148 9.51 1.60 -2.12
CA CYS A 148 10.56 2.58 -1.92
C CYS A 148 11.28 3.06 -3.19
N ARG A 149 11.32 2.26 -4.26
CA ARG A 149 12.00 2.63 -5.53
C ARG A 149 11.09 3.33 -6.52
N LEU A 150 9.80 2.96 -6.55
CA LEU A 150 8.79 3.65 -7.36
C LEU A 150 8.29 4.92 -6.66
N LEU A 151 8.32 4.95 -5.32
CA LEU A 151 8.09 6.15 -4.52
C LEU A 151 9.29 7.09 -4.66
N ASP A 152 9.05 8.28 -5.20
CA ASP A 152 10.00 9.38 -5.08
C ASP A 152 9.78 10.08 -3.73
N PRO A 153 10.70 9.97 -2.75
CA PRO A 153 10.55 10.64 -1.45
C PRO A 153 10.51 12.17 -1.57
N ARG A 154 10.88 12.75 -2.73
CA ARG A 154 10.86 14.20 -2.98
C ARG A 154 9.52 14.69 -3.52
N ARG A 155 8.62 13.80 -3.98
CA ARG A 155 7.27 14.18 -4.45
C ARG A 155 6.28 14.03 -3.29
N LYS A 156 5.86 15.16 -2.70
CA LYS A 156 4.77 15.20 -1.70
C LYS A 156 3.41 15.40 -2.39
N GLY A 157 2.37 14.70 -1.93
CA GLY A 157 0.98 14.90 -2.38
C GLY A 157 0.52 14.01 -3.54
N ARG A 158 -0.51 14.47 -4.28
CA ARG A 158 -1.31 13.75 -5.32
C ARG A 158 -0.52 12.93 -6.36
N SER A 159 0.77 13.18 -6.52
CA SER A 159 1.68 12.47 -7.45
C SER A 159 2.20 11.13 -6.89
N GLN A 160 2.11 10.84 -5.59
CA GLN A 160 2.49 9.52 -5.05
C GLN A 160 1.50 8.42 -5.48
N VAL A 161 0.19 8.64 -5.37
CA VAL A 161 -0.84 7.64 -5.69
C VAL A 161 -0.83 7.23 -7.18
N GLN A 162 -0.31 8.09 -8.07
CA GLN A 162 -0.19 7.79 -9.50
C GLN A 162 0.79 6.67 -9.83
N GLY A 163 1.77 6.38 -8.96
CA GLY A 163 2.73 5.29 -9.15
C GLY A 163 2.22 3.90 -8.74
N LEU A 164 1.10 3.84 -8.00
CA LEU A 164 0.55 2.58 -7.50
C LEU A 164 0.14 1.61 -8.62
N PRO A 165 -0.64 2.03 -9.66
CA PRO A 165 -0.98 1.13 -10.77
C PRO A 165 0.26 0.53 -11.44
N ALA A 166 1.29 1.36 -11.70
CA ALA A 166 2.53 0.90 -12.32
C ALA A 166 3.28 -0.13 -11.46
N ALA A 167 3.34 0.08 -10.15
CA ALA A 167 3.94 -0.87 -9.20
C ALA A 167 3.21 -2.22 -9.21
N LEU A 168 1.88 -2.19 -9.23
CA LEU A 168 1.04 -3.38 -9.23
C LEU A 168 1.18 -4.16 -10.54
N THR A 169 1.13 -3.48 -11.68
CA THR A 169 1.31 -4.13 -12.98
C THR A 169 2.67 -4.82 -13.08
N LEU A 170 3.74 -4.19 -12.62
CA LEU A 170 5.07 -4.82 -12.57
C LEU A 170 5.12 -6.06 -11.68
N LEU A 171 4.54 -5.98 -10.48
CA LEU A 171 4.43 -7.12 -9.58
C LEU A 171 3.63 -8.27 -10.21
N PHE A 172 2.57 -7.94 -10.93
CA PHE A 172 1.72 -8.90 -11.61
C PHE A 172 2.46 -9.59 -12.76
N LEU A 173 3.17 -8.83 -13.61
CA LEU A 173 4.01 -9.38 -14.68
C LEU A 173 5.10 -10.30 -14.12
N LYS A 174 5.76 -9.91 -13.02
CA LYS A 174 6.74 -10.78 -12.35
C LYS A 174 6.12 -12.09 -11.89
N ARG A 175 4.97 -12.02 -11.22
CA ARG A 175 4.22 -13.19 -10.75
C ARG A 175 3.80 -14.11 -11.90
N LEU A 176 3.29 -13.54 -12.99
CA LEU A 176 2.93 -14.31 -14.19
C LEU A 176 4.15 -15.03 -14.77
N SER A 177 5.30 -14.36 -14.87
CA SER A 177 6.52 -15.01 -15.36
C SER A 177 7.01 -16.13 -14.45
N ASP A 178 7.04 -15.93 -13.13
CA ASP A 178 7.51 -16.98 -12.23
C ASP A 178 6.58 -18.20 -12.21
N VAL A 179 5.27 -17.96 -12.28
CA VAL A 179 4.29 -19.05 -12.34
C VAL A 179 4.35 -19.76 -13.69
N PHE A 180 4.61 -19.05 -14.79
CA PHE A 180 4.85 -19.68 -16.08
C PHE A 180 6.08 -20.60 -16.02
N ASP A 181 7.19 -20.14 -15.42
CA ASP A 181 8.36 -20.99 -15.22
C ASP A 181 8.05 -22.23 -14.35
N ASP A 182 7.20 -22.08 -13.33
CA ASP A 182 6.73 -23.21 -12.51
C ASP A 182 5.88 -24.20 -13.33
N GLU A 183 5.02 -23.72 -14.23
CA GLU A 183 4.24 -24.57 -15.14
C GLU A 183 5.13 -25.32 -16.13
N ILE A 184 6.15 -24.66 -16.70
CA ILE A 184 7.13 -25.34 -17.57
C ILE A 184 7.91 -26.40 -16.79
N THR A 185 8.28 -26.11 -15.54
CA THR A 185 8.95 -27.08 -14.66
C THR A 185 8.04 -28.28 -14.38
N ARG A 186 6.75 -28.04 -14.09
CA ARG A 186 5.76 -29.11 -13.91
C ARG A 186 5.61 -29.97 -15.16
N LEU A 187 5.50 -29.35 -16.34
CA LEU A 187 5.40 -30.09 -17.61
C LEU A 187 6.69 -30.86 -17.92
N ALA A 188 7.85 -30.36 -17.52
CA ALA A 188 9.11 -31.08 -17.68
C ALA A 188 9.17 -32.38 -16.87
N GLU A 189 8.45 -32.48 -15.75
CA GLU A 189 8.33 -33.75 -15.01
C GLU A 189 7.57 -34.83 -15.81
N GLU A 190 6.67 -34.42 -16.70
CA GLU A 190 5.88 -35.32 -17.55
C GLU A 190 6.58 -35.61 -18.90
N TYR A 191 7.16 -34.59 -19.52
CA TYR A 191 7.73 -34.66 -20.86
C TYR A 191 9.27 -34.76 -20.90
N GLY A 192 9.92 -34.83 -19.74
CA GLY A 192 11.35 -35.15 -19.58
C GLY A 192 12.23 -33.95 -19.23
N ASP A 193 12.21 -32.88 -20.04
CA ASP A 193 13.03 -31.69 -19.80
C ASP A 193 12.31 -30.37 -20.14
N CYS A 194 12.85 -29.26 -19.64
CA CYS A 194 12.25 -27.94 -19.80
C CYS A 194 12.23 -27.42 -21.25
N ALA A 195 13.15 -27.85 -22.11
CA ALA A 195 13.17 -27.40 -23.50
C ALA A 195 12.04 -28.07 -24.28
N THR A 196 11.87 -29.39 -24.12
CA THR A 196 10.75 -30.13 -24.70
C THR A 196 9.41 -29.66 -24.12
N ALA A 197 9.32 -29.50 -22.80
CA ALA A 197 8.11 -28.99 -22.17
C ALA A 197 7.72 -27.60 -22.68
N LEU A 198 8.71 -26.72 -22.91
CA LEU A 198 8.47 -25.41 -23.49
C LEU A 198 7.98 -25.51 -24.93
N GLU A 199 8.61 -26.31 -25.80
CA GLU A 199 8.18 -26.49 -27.19
C GLU A 199 6.72 -26.99 -27.29
N ILE A 200 6.35 -27.95 -26.43
CA ILE A 200 4.98 -28.44 -26.31
C ILE A 200 4.05 -27.33 -25.84
N ALA A 201 4.42 -26.59 -24.79
CA ALA A 201 3.62 -25.51 -24.24
C ALA A 201 3.45 -24.31 -25.20
N GLU A 202 4.38 -24.10 -26.13
CA GLU A 202 4.29 -23.10 -27.21
C GLU A 202 3.34 -23.55 -28.33
N SER A 203 3.14 -24.87 -28.48
CA SER A 203 2.25 -25.46 -29.48
C SER A 203 0.82 -25.65 -28.96
N ASP A 204 0.69 -26.03 -27.68
CA ASP A 204 -0.59 -26.26 -27.01
C ASP A 204 -0.67 -25.48 -25.69
N HIS A 205 -1.25 -24.29 -25.76
CA HIS A 205 -1.44 -23.42 -24.61
C HIS A 205 -2.46 -23.97 -23.60
N SER A 206 -3.28 -24.97 -23.97
CA SER A 206 -4.32 -25.53 -23.09
C SER A 206 -3.76 -26.32 -21.91
N LEU A 207 -2.50 -26.74 -22.01
CA LEU A 207 -1.74 -27.40 -20.95
C LEU A 207 -1.33 -26.44 -19.82
N LEU A 208 -1.45 -25.13 -20.07
CA LEU A 208 -1.06 -24.08 -19.15
C LEU A 208 -2.28 -23.41 -18.50
N ARG A 209 -2.08 -22.91 -17.29
CA ARG A 209 -3.08 -22.06 -16.62
C ARG A 209 -3.33 -20.75 -17.36
N PHE A 210 -2.28 -20.24 -18.00
CA PHE A 210 -2.24 -19.07 -18.86
C PHE A 210 -0.94 -19.16 -19.67
N TYR A 211 -0.94 -18.59 -20.87
CA TYR A 211 0.25 -18.60 -21.71
C TYR A 211 1.00 -17.26 -21.61
N LEU A 212 2.33 -17.31 -21.45
CA LEU A 212 3.18 -16.12 -21.42
C LEU A 212 4.08 -16.08 -22.66
N PRO A 213 3.89 -15.09 -23.55
CA PRO A 213 4.66 -15.01 -24.77
C PRO A 213 6.15 -14.74 -24.47
N PRO A 214 7.08 -15.23 -25.31
CA PRO A 214 8.50 -15.21 -25.02
C PRO A 214 9.08 -13.83 -24.66
N GLN A 215 8.63 -12.77 -25.34
CA GLN A 215 9.07 -11.40 -25.10
C GLN A 215 8.69 -10.86 -23.71
N ALA A 216 7.57 -11.35 -23.16
CA ALA A 216 7.02 -10.95 -21.86
C ALA A 216 7.56 -11.78 -20.69
N ARG A 217 8.45 -12.74 -20.95
CA ARG A 217 9.12 -13.50 -19.88
C ARG A 217 10.10 -12.60 -19.15
N TRP A 218 10.18 -12.74 -17.84
CA TRP A 218 10.98 -11.85 -16.99
C TRP A 218 12.47 -11.83 -17.35
N ALA A 219 13.01 -12.97 -17.80
CA ALA A 219 14.39 -13.03 -18.28
C ALA A 219 14.64 -12.09 -19.47
N VAL A 220 13.64 -11.91 -20.35
CA VAL A 220 13.70 -10.98 -21.50
C VAL A 220 13.47 -9.54 -21.04
N ILE A 221 12.42 -9.29 -20.24
CA ILE A 221 12.13 -7.95 -19.65
C ILE A 221 13.35 -7.38 -18.91
N SER A 222 14.03 -8.23 -18.15
CA SER A 222 15.19 -7.82 -17.36
C SER A 222 16.50 -7.74 -18.16
N GLY A 223 16.50 -8.13 -19.43
CA GLY A 223 17.69 -8.14 -20.28
C GLY A 223 18.70 -9.26 -19.99
N ARG A 224 18.34 -10.24 -19.16
CA ARG A 224 19.17 -11.42 -18.85
C ARG A 224 19.17 -12.44 -20.00
N LYS A 225 18.12 -12.43 -20.82
CA LYS A 225 18.00 -13.25 -22.03
C LYS A 225 17.70 -12.34 -23.22
N SER A 226 18.48 -12.50 -24.29
CA SER A 226 18.24 -11.83 -25.56
C SER A 226 16.95 -12.36 -26.20
N PHE A 227 16.18 -11.48 -26.83
CA PHE A 227 15.01 -11.86 -27.61
C PHE A 227 15.13 -11.30 -29.02
N ASN A 228 14.82 -12.13 -30.01
CA ASN A 228 14.83 -11.73 -31.40
C ASN A 228 13.48 -11.09 -31.74
N TRP A 229 13.45 -9.77 -31.86
CA TRP A 229 12.23 -9.03 -32.14
C TRP A 229 11.86 -9.21 -33.62
N PRO A 230 10.64 -9.64 -33.94
CA PRO A 230 10.20 -9.75 -35.33
C PRO A 230 10.16 -8.38 -36.00
N LEU A 231 10.21 -8.34 -37.33
CA LEU A 231 9.88 -7.14 -38.08
C LEU A 231 8.36 -7.00 -38.20
N ASP A 232 7.87 -5.77 -38.35
CA ASP A 232 6.47 -5.53 -38.70
C ASP A 232 6.23 -5.74 -40.20
N GLU A 233 4.98 -5.51 -40.65
CA GLU A 233 4.59 -5.69 -42.06
C GLU A 233 5.35 -4.75 -43.03
N ASP A 234 5.94 -3.66 -42.51
CA ASP A 234 6.73 -2.67 -43.26
C ASP A 234 8.26 -2.93 -43.14
N ASP A 235 8.67 -4.14 -42.72
CA ASP A 235 10.07 -4.52 -42.45
C ASP A 235 10.77 -3.66 -41.38
N ARG A 236 10.02 -3.03 -40.46
CA ARG A 236 10.59 -2.19 -39.40
C ARG A 236 10.85 -2.99 -38.12
N PRO A 237 11.93 -2.67 -37.37
CA PRO A 237 12.19 -3.32 -36.09
C PRO A 237 11.06 -3.07 -35.08
N THR A 238 10.49 -4.15 -34.52
CA THR A 238 9.48 -4.02 -33.45
C THR A 238 10.09 -3.91 -32.04
N ALA A 239 11.43 -3.96 -31.94
CA ALA A 239 12.15 -3.87 -30.69
C ALA A 239 11.76 -2.58 -29.92
N PRO A 240 11.49 -2.67 -28.60
CA PRO A 240 11.15 -1.51 -27.80
C PRO A 240 12.36 -0.59 -27.64
N ARG A 241 12.11 0.74 -27.68
CA ARG A 241 13.17 1.75 -27.55
C ARG A 241 13.73 1.83 -26.13
N ASP A 242 12.88 1.58 -25.14
CA ASP A 242 13.23 1.58 -23.72
C ASP A 242 12.40 0.58 -22.92
N ILE A 243 12.67 0.46 -21.62
CA ILE A 243 11.98 -0.48 -20.72
C ILE A 243 10.49 -0.13 -20.55
N GLY A 244 10.11 1.14 -20.66
CA GLY A 244 8.70 1.55 -20.55
C GLY A 244 7.91 1.03 -21.74
N GLU A 245 8.43 1.24 -22.96
CA GLU A 245 7.81 0.68 -24.16
C GLU A 245 7.77 -0.85 -24.15
N HIS A 246 8.83 -1.50 -23.65
CA HIS A 246 8.87 -2.96 -23.50
C HIS A 246 7.74 -3.45 -22.58
N LEU A 247 7.62 -2.90 -21.38
CA LEU A 247 6.59 -3.29 -20.41
C LEU A 247 5.16 -3.02 -20.93
N THR A 248 4.94 -1.90 -21.62
CA THR A 248 3.64 -1.62 -22.25
C THR A 248 3.31 -2.65 -23.33
N LYS A 249 4.27 -2.96 -24.23
CA LYS A 249 4.09 -3.97 -25.29
C LYS A 249 3.82 -5.36 -24.70
N ASP A 250 4.56 -5.74 -23.67
CA ASP A 250 4.42 -7.03 -23.03
C ASP A 250 3.06 -7.16 -22.33
N SER A 251 2.63 -6.15 -21.58
CA SER A 251 1.31 -6.16 -20.93
C SER A 251 0.19 -6.41 -21.94
N ARG A 252 0.24 -5.75 -23.11
CA ARG A 252 -0.72 -5.94 -24.21
C ARG A 252 -0.60 -7.33 -24.83
N ALA A 253 0.62 -7.82 -25.05
CA ALA A 253 0.85 -9.15 -25.61
C ALA A 253 0.34 -10.27 -24.69
N VAL A 254 0.51 -10.12 -23.37
CA VAL A 254 -0.03 -11.05 -22.38
C VAL A 254 -1.56 -11.04 -22.39
N VAL A 255 -2.20 -9.88 -22.41
CA VAL A 255 -3.67 -9.78 -22.49
C VAL A 255 -4.21 -10.37 -23.79
N LYS A 256 -3.52 -10.17 -24.91
CA LYS A 256 -3.91 -10.77 -26.20
C LYS A 256 -3.98 -12.30 -26.12
N GLN A 257 -3.05 -12.93 -25.40
CA GLN A 257 -3.02 -14.37 -25.21
C GLN A 257 -3.97 -14.86 -24.10
N ASN A 258 -4.32 -13.96 -23.16
CA ASN A 258 -5.14 -14.28 -21.99
C ASN A 258 -6.24 -13.22 -21.82
N PRO A 259 -7.34 -13.29 -22.59
CA PRO A 259 -8.37 -12.26 -22.61
C PRO A 259 -9.02 -11.97 -21.24
N THR A 260 -9.00 -12.93 -20.33
CA THR A 260 -9.48 -12.78 -18.94
C THR A 260 -8.66 -11.79 -18.10
N LEU A 261 -7.45 -11.42 -18.56
CA LEU A 261 -6.60 -10.42 -17.92
C LEU A 261 -6.80 -9.00 -18.49
N SER A 262 -7.70 -8.83 -19.46
CA SER A 262 -8.01 -7.53 -20.03
C SER A 262 -8.55 -6.58 -18.96
N GLY A 263 -8.03 -5.35 -18.93
CA GLY A 263 -8.35 -4.35 -17.93
C GLY A 263 -7.74 -4.64 -16.56
N VAL A 264 -6.83 -5.61 -16.42
CA VAL A 264 -6.11 -5.88 -15.16
C VAL A 264 -4.66 -5.42 -15.26
N ILE A 265 -3.95 -5.84 -16.32
CA ILE A 265 -2.51 -5.57 -16.47
C ILE A 265 -2.19 -4.54 -17.57
N ASP A 266 -3.10 -4.29 -18.49
CA ASP A 266 -2.95 -3.38 -19.63
C ASP A 266 -3.55 -1.97 -19.39
N ILE A 267 -3.96 -1.67 -18.16
CA ILE A 267 -4.41 -0.32 -17.76
C ILE A 267 -3.25 0.69 -17.82
N VAL A 268 -2.04 0.23 -17.50
CA VAL A 268 -0.86 1.09 -17.37
C VAL A 268 -0.11 1.13 -18.69
N ASP A 269 0.04 2.32 -19.24
CA ASP A 269 1.01 2.58 -20.30
C ASP A 269 2.25 3.26 -19.69
N PHE A 270 3.33 2.49 -19.59
CA PHE A 270 4.61 2.93 -19.03
C PHE A 270 5.39 3.87 -19.96
N ALA A 271 5.01 3.97 -21.22
CA ALA A 271 5.68 4.77 -22.24
C ALA A 271 5.05 6.15 -22.44
N VAL A 272 3.98 6.49 -21.70
CA VAL A 272 3.28 7.77 -21.82
C VAL A 272 4.25 8.94 -21.64
N GLU A 273 4.20 9.87 -22.60
CA GLU A 273 4.88 11.15 -22.54
C GLU A 273 3.86 12.27 -22.37
N ARG A 274 4.17 13.21 -21.48
CA ARG A 274 3.47 14.50 -21.36
C ARG A 274 4.49 15.60 -21.46
N ASN A 275 4.25 16.58 -22.32
CA ASN A 275 5.17 17.70 -22.57
C ASN A 275 6.59 17.25 -22.92
N SER A 276 6.71 16.17 -23.72
CA SER A 276 8.00 15.56 -24.11
C SER A 276 8.83 15.00 -22.95
N GLU A 277 8.22 14.79 -21.77
CA GLU A 277 8.82 14.08 -20.64
C GLU A 277 8.05 12.79 -20.36
N ARG A 278 8.77 11.70 -20.04
CA ARG A 278 8.15 10.42 -19.63
C ARG A 278 7.44 10.59 -18.29
N ASP A 279 6.17 10.18 -18.21
CA ASP A 279 5.40 10.17 -16.96
C ASP A 279 6.09 9.28 -15.90
N ILE A 280 6.70 8.17 -16.34
CA ILE A 280 7.50 7.27 -15.49
C ILE A 280 8.92 7.19 -16.03
N ASN A 281 9.90 7.55 -15.20
CA ASN A 281 11.30 7.55 -15.60
C ASN A 281 11.80 6.11 -15.90
N PRO A 282 12.31 5.83 -17.13
CA PRO A 282 12.82 4.51 -17.52
C PRO A 282 13.94 3.96 -16.62
N ALA A 283 14.79 4.81 -16.06
CA ALA A 283 15.86 4.39 -15.15
C ALA A 283 15.29 3.86 -13.82
N LYS A 284 14.20 4.44 -13.32
CA LYS A 284 13.50 3.93 -12.12
C LYS A 284 12.87 2.57 -12.42
N LEU A 285 12.24 2.40 -13.58
CA LEU A 285 11.70 1.12 -14.02
C LEU A 285 12.78 0.03 -14.09
N ARG A 286 13.95 0.32 -14.66
CA ARG A 286 15.10 -0.61 -14.64
C ARG A 286 15.52 -0.99 -13.24
N GLY A 287 15.58 -0.02 -12.31
CA GLY A 287 15.93 -0.32 -10.91
C GLY A 287 14.95 -1.26 -10.22
N VAL A 288 13.65 -1.14 -10.53
CA VAL A 288 12.60 -2.04 -10.01
C VAL A 288 12.71 -3.43 -10.64
N VAL A 289 12.85 -3.48 -11.97
CA VAL A 289 13.05 -4.74 -12.69
C VAL A 289 14.27 -5.48 -12.15
N GLU A 290 15.38 -4.77 -11.95
CA GLU A 290 16.59 -5.38 -11.40
C GLU A 290 16.41 -5.89 -9.97
N THR A 291 15.63 -5.17 -9.15
CA THR A 291 15.30 -5.63 -7.79
C THR A 291 14.54 -6.94 -7.82
N PHE A 292 13.49 -7.04 -8.62
CA PHE A 292 12.68 -8.26 -8.72
C PHE A 292 13.41 -9.44 -9.35
N SER A 293 14.48 -9.18 -10.08
CA SER A 293 15.29 -10.25 -10.66
C SER A 293 16.23 -10.94 -9.67
N ASP A 294 16.38 -10.42 -8.44
CA ASP A 294 17.05 -11.16 -7.37
C ASP A 294 16.19 -12.40 -7.01
N PRO A 295 16.78 -13.63 -7.01
CA PRO A 295 16.05 -14.86 -6.72
C PRO A 295 15.28 -14.87 -5.40
N ARG A 296 15.70 -14.06 -4.42
CA ARG A 296 15.01 -13.92 -3.12
C ARG A 296 13.60 -13.34 -3.26
N TYR A 297 13.31 -12.65 -4.36
CA TYR A 297 11.98 -12.10 -4.67
C TYR A 297 11.26 -12.91 -5.75
N ARG A 298 11.59 -14.19 -5.94
CA ARG A 298 10.77 -15.08 -6.77
C ARG A 298 9.36 -15.19 -6.19
N LEU A 299 8.37 -15.00 -7.06
CA LEU A 299 6.95 -15.02 -6.78
C LEU A 299 6.33 -16.23 -7.48
N GLY A 300 6.91 -17.42 -7.34
CA GLY A 300 6.36 -18.69 -7.86
C GLY A 300 5.30 -19.31 -6.92
N LEU A 301 4.58 -20.33 -7.35
CA LEU A 301 3.47 -20.97 -6.62
C LEU A 301 3.88 -21.45 -5.22
N ALA A 302 5.11 -21.95 -5.09
CA ALA A 302 5.69 -22.39 -3.82
C ALA A 302 6.27 -21.24 -2.96
N HIS A 303 6.44 -20.04 -3.53
CA HIS A 303 7.17 -18.93 -2.89
C HIS A 303 6.25 -17.95 -2.18
N VAL A 304 5.02 -17.79 -2.67
CA VAL A 304 4.05 -16.83 -2.13
C VAL A 304 2.68 -17.46 -1.94
N GLN A 305 1.97 -17.00 -0.91
CA GLN A 305 0.61 -17.47 -0.61
C GLN A 305 -0.38 -17.06 -1.72
N PRO A 306 -1.50 -17.78 -1.91
CA PRO A 306 -2.48 -17.44 -2.94
C PRO A 306 -3.07 -16.02 -2.81
N ASP A 307 -3.17 -15.47 -1.60
CA ASP A 307 -3.66 -14.10 -1.35
C ASP A 307 -2.57 -13.01 -1.42
N PHE A 308 -1.35 -13.36 -1.87
CA PHE A 308 -0.19 -12.46 -1.88
C PHE A 308 -0.45 -11.16 -2.66
N LEU A 309 -1.01 -11.23 -3.86
CA LEU A 309 -1.24 -10.03 -4.68
C LEU A 309 -2.19 -9.04 -3.99
N GLY A 310 -3.25 -9.54 -3.35
CA GLY A 310 -4.17 -8.71 -2.56
C GLY A 310 -3.47 -8.07 -1.34
N ARG A 311 -2.59 -8.80 -0.65
CA ARG A 311 -1.78 -8.24 0.45
C ARG A 311 -0.77 -7.21 -0.03
N ALA A 312 -0.11 -7.46 -1.16
CA ALA A 312 0.83 -6.54 -1.76
C ALA A 312 0.12 -5.27 -2.24
N TYR A 313 -1.10 -5.39 -2.78
CA TYR A 313 -1.96 -4.26 -3.09
C TYR A 313 -2.25 -3.41 -1.86
N ALA A 314 -2.74 -4.00 -0.78
CA ALA A 314 -3.02 -3.28 0.47
C ALA A 314 -1.77 -2.62 1.05
N TYR A 315 -0.63 -3.32 0.99
CA TYR A 315 0.65 -2.78 1.43
C TYR A 315 1.06 -1.55 0.62
N LEU A 316 1.08 -1.67 -0.70
CA LEU A 316 1.46 -0.59 -1.60
C LEU A 316 0.48 0.58 -1.45
N LEU A 317 -0.83 0.34 -1.46
CA LEU A 317 -1.83 1.38 -1.25
C LEU A 317 -1.60 2.16 0.05
N ARG A 318 -1.32 1.45 1.15
CA ARG A 318 -0.94 2.08 2.42
C ARG A 318 0.35 2.89 2.27
N LYS A 319 1.39 2.34 1.65
CA LYS A 319 2.66 3.05 1.41
C LYS A 319 2.50 4.31 0.57
N PHE A 320 1.65 4.29 -0.45
CA PHE A 320 1.37 5.43 -1.31
C PHE A 320 0.41 6.46 -0.68
N THR A 321 -0.29 6.10 0.40
CA THR A 321 -1.17 7.00 1.17
C THR A 321 -0.56 7.45 2.51
N GLU A 322 0.57 6.86 2.93
CA GLU A 322 1.34 7.26 4.10
C GLU A 322 1.77 8.74 3.97
N GLY A 323 1.03 9.64 4.64
CA GLY A 323 1.26 11.09 4.61
C GLY A 323 0.13 11.94 4.02
N SER A 324 -0.91 11.33 3.43
CA SER A 324 -2.09 12.04 2.89
C SER A 324 -3.18 12.34 3.94
N GLY A 325 -3.03 11.83 5.18
CA GLY A 325 -3.99 12.01 6.26
C GLY A 325 -5.24 11.12 6.17
N GLN A 326 -5.39 10.32 5.12
CA GLN A 326 -6.43 9.29 5.02
C GLN A 326 -6.01 8.03 5.79
N SER A 327 -6.91 7.48 6.61
CA SER A 327 -6.64 6.24 7.35
C SER A 327 -6.77 5.05 6.40
N ALA A 328 -5.64 4.54 5.91
CA ALA A 328 -5.59 3.30 5.11
C ALA A 328 -6.09 2.04 5.85
N GLY A 329 -6.45 2.15 7.14
CA GLY A 329 -6.95 1.04 7.95
C GLY A 329 -8.39 0.62 7.66
N GLU A 330 -9.14 1.41 6.89
CA GLU A 330 -10.56 1.13 6.60
C GLU A 330 -10.78 0.21 5.39
N PHE A 331 -9.74 -0.10 4.62
CA PHE A 331 -9.84 -0.77 3.30
C PHE A 331 -9.38 -2.24 3.30
N PHE A 332 -9.05 -2.85 4.45
CA PHE A 332 -8.54 -4.23 4.42
C PHE A 332 -8.89 -5.06 5.65
N THR A 333 -9.29 -6.30 5.39
CA THR A 333 -9.53 -7.32 6.42
C THR A 333 -8.20 -7.93 6.89
N PRO A 334 -7.78 -7.73 8.16
CA PRO A 334 -6.54 -8.31 8.67
C PRO A 334 -6.48 -9.83 8.45
N THR A 335 -5.32 -10.36 8.06
CA THR A 335 -5.16 -11.77 7.64
C THR A 335 -5.76 -12.76 8.64
N LYS A 336 -5.48 -12.59 9.95
CA LYS A 336 -6.01 -13.46 11.00
C LYS A 336 -7.53 -13.38 11.12
N ALA A 337 -8.11 -12.18 11.01
CA ALA A 337 -9.56 -11.99 11.02
C ALA A 337 -10.21 -12.63 9.78
N GLY A 338 -9.61 -12.46 8.60
CA GLY A 338 -10.09 -13.09 7.37
C GLY A 338 -10.09 -14.61 7.44
N PHE A 339 -9.01 -15.22 7.96
CA PHE A 339 -8.99 -16.68 8.16
C PHE A 339 -9.99 -17.12 9.22
N LEU A 340 -10.13 -16.38 10.33
CA LEU A 340 -11.14 -16.70 11.34
C LEU A 340 -12.54 -16.74 10.72
N MET A 341 -12.91 -15.72 9.96
CA MET A 341 -14.20 -15.68 9.25
C MET A 341 -14.35 -16.85 8.27
N ALA A 342 -13.32 -17.15 7.48
CA ALA A 342 -13.34 -18.27 6.54
C ALA A 342 -13.55 -19.64 7.23
N HIS A 343 -12.87 -19.87 8.36
CA HIS A 343 -13.03 -21.11 9.14
C HIS A 343 -14.38 -21.20 9.88
N ILE A 344 -15.00 -20.07 10.21
CA ILE A 344 -16.36 -20.03 10.76
C ILE A 344 -17.37 -20.41 9.67
N LEU A 345 -17.21 -19.88 8.45
CA LEU A 345 -18.11 -20.12 7.32
C LEU A 345 -18.05 -21.56 6.80
N ARG A 346 -16.89 -22.22 6.88
CA ARG A 346 -16.69 -23.64 6.46
C ARG A 346 -17.24 -23.94 5.05
N PRO A 347 -16.78 -23.20 4.02
CA PRO A 347 -17.25 -23.41 2.65
C PRO A 347 -16.94 -24.83 2.16
N LYS A 348 -17.82 -25.38 1.34
CA LYS A 348 -17.69 -26.67 0.68
C LYS A 348 -17.47 -26.50 -0.83
N SER A 349 -16.94 -27.54 -1.45
CA SER A 349 -16.80 -27.58 -2.91
C SER A 349 -18.18 -27.44 -3.56
N GLY A 350 -18.31 -26.51 -4.51
CA GLY A 350 -19.58 -26.17 -5.15
C GLY A 350 -20.36 -25.02 -4.50
N ASP A 351 -19.97 -24.54 -3.32
CA ASP A 351 -20.65 -23.41 -2.68
C ASP A 351 -20.35 -22.10 -3.43
N ALA A 352 -21.39 -21.28 -3.62
CA ALA A 352 -21.26 -19.91 -4.09
C ALA A 352 -20.99 -18.97 -2.90
N CYS A 353 -19.82 -18.34 -2.88
CA CYS A 353 -19.43 -17.37 -1.86
C CYS A 353 -19.55 -15.94 -2.42
N HIS A 354 -20.26 -15.06 -1.70
CA HIS A 354 -20.48 -13.68 -2.10
C HIS A 354 -19.94 -12.72 -1.04
N ASP A 355 -19.19 -11.72 -1.49
CA ASP A 355 -18.73 -10.59 -0.68
C ASP A 355 -19.04 -9.31 -1.47
N TYR A 356 -20.06 -8.57 -1.02
CA TYR A 356 -20.56 -7.37 -1.69
C TYR A 356 -19.67 -6.14 -1.47
N ALA A 357 -18.61 -6.25 -0.67
CA ALA A 357 -17.65 -5.19 -0.38
C ALA A 357 -16.22 -5.76 -0.33
N CYS A 358 -15.88 -6.62 -1.29
CA CYS A 358 -14.71 -7.49 -1.22
C CYS A 358 -13.34 -6.80 -1.34
N ASP A 359 -13.31 -5.51 -1.70
CA ASP A 359 -12.10 -4.71 -1.93
C ASP A 359 -11.07 -5.51 -2.75
N SER A 360 -9.92 -5.85 -2.15
CA SER A 360 -8.85 -6.63 -2.78
C SER A 360 -9.18 -8.12 -3.03
N GLY A 361 -10.40 -8.58 -2.75
CA GLY A 361 -10.85 -9.98 -2.83
C GLY A 361 -10.22 -10.91 -1.79
N GLY A 362 -9.50 -10.36 -0.80
CA GLY A 362 -8.66 -11.15 0.11
C GLY A 362 -9.41 -12.13 1.00
N LEU A 363 -10.69 -11.87 1.30
CA LEU A 363 -11.56 -12.78 2.05
C LEU A 363 -12.05 -13.95 1.18
N LEU A 364 -12.47 -13.66 -0.06
CA LEU A 364 -12.91 -14.68 -1.02
C LEU A 364 -11.80 -15.70 -1.31
N ILE A 365 -10.56 -15.23 -1.46
CA ILE A 365 -9.40 -16.13 -1.63
C ILE A 365 -9.21 -17.02 -0.39
N LYS A 366 -9.42 -16.49 0.83
CA LYS A 366 -9.30 -17.28 2.06
C LYS A 366 -10.40 -18.33 2.18
N LEU A 367 -11.62 -18.02 1.74
CA LEU A 367 -12.70 -19.02 1.63
C LEU A 367 -12.28 -20.18 0.72
N GLN A 368 -11.69 -19.87 -0.43
CA GLN A 368 -11.16 -20.90 -1.33
C GLN A 368 -10.02 -21.71 -0.70
N ILE A 369 -9.13 -21.09 0.08
CA ILE A 369 -8.01 -21.77 0.74
C ILE A 369 -8.48 -22.76 1.80
N VAL A 370 -9.49 -22.41 2.61
CA VAL A 370 -10.00 -23.29 3.68
C VAL A 370 -11.01 -24.33 3.18
N CYS A 371 -11.50 -24.16 1.95
CA CYS A 371 -12.39 -25.11 1.31
C CYS A 371 -11.68 -26.47 1.12
N PRO A 372 -12.23 -27.58 1.62
CA PRO A 372 -11.64 -28.90 1.43
C PRO A 372 -11.51 -29.23 -0.06
N ARG A 373 -10.33 -29.71 -0.48
CA ARG A 373 -10.16 -30.28 -1.82
C ARG A 373 -10.87 -31.63 -1.87
N THR A 374 -11.86 -31.75 -2.74
CA THR A 374 -12.55 -33.01 -3.07
C THR A 374 -11.69 -33.91 -3.94
#